data_AF-A0A1P9WU45-F1
#
_entry.id   AF-A0A1P9WU45-F1
#
_cell.length_a   1.000
_cell.length_b   1.000
_cell.length_c   1.000
_cell.angle_alpha   90.00
_cell.angle_beta   90.00
_cell.angle_gamma   90.00
#
_symmetry.space_group_name_H-M   'P 1'
#
loop_
_entity.id
_entity.type
_entity.pdbx_description
1 polymer ?
#
loop_
_entity_poly.entity_id
_entity_poly.type
_entity_poly.pdbx_seq_one_letter_code
_entity_poly.pdbx_strand_id
1 'polypeptide(L)'
;MEIRQQYLQRYLHDIAIDQLVADYQTKGYLVAKEEKIGNHKADLVARKGDEVIVVEVKTGRMTPKKREQIVALGDYVRSHDNYKFMVVVALPPKRKKIDVPNIDHLLFDYLVHRASMPDELNRLSSNTRITGVEEATIDELTVSEENSIMAKGSGVVEVELQHGSGNDKTTITDAFPLTFDVVLKYNEHQELFLANAKSIEIDTASFYE
;
A
#
# COMPACT_ATOMS: atom_id res chain seq x y z
N MET A 1 5.75 9.16 6.13
CA MET A 1 6.22 10.01 5.00
C MET A 1 5.68 9.44 3.71
N GLU A 2 4.93 10.23 2.92
CA GLU A 2 4.40 9.79 1.63
C GLU A 2 5.30 10.28 0.48
N ILE A 3 5.71 9.39 -0.43
CA ILE A 3 6.52 9.74 -1.58
C ILE A 3 5.63 10.42 -2.63
N ARG A 4 5.99 11.65 -3.05
CA ARG A 4 5.22 12.37 -4.09
C ARG A 4 5.21 11.58 -5.40
N GLN A 5 4.05 11.54 -6.06
CA GLN A 5 3.81 10.75 -7.27
C GLN A 5 4.85 10.96 -8.38
N GLN A 6 5.36 12.18 -8.55
CA GLN A 6 6.40 12.50 -9.54
C GLN A 6 7.71 11.74 -9.31
N TYR A 7 8.10 11.51 -8.05
CA TYR A 7 9.33 10.78 -7.71
C TYR A 7 9.14 9.29 -7.93
N LEU A 8 7.97 8.76 -7.58
CA LEU A 8 7.61 7.38 -7.88
C LEU A 8 7.60 7.11 -9.38
N GLN A 9 7.04 8.01 -10.20
CA GLN A 9 7.03 7.87 -11.65
C GLN A 9 8.43 7.90 -12.26
N ARG A 10 9.33 8.75 -11.76
CA ARG A 10 10.73 8.77 -12.21
C ARG A 10 11.44 7.47 -11.83
N TYR A 11 11.31 7.05 -10.58
CA TYR A 11 11.90 5.80 -10.09
C TYR A 11 11.45 4.57 -10.89
N LEU A 12 10.15 4.48 -11.20
CA LEU A 12 9.61 3.39 -12.03
C LEU A 12 10.12 3.43 -13.47
N HIS A 13 10.36 4.62 -14.03
CA HIS A 13 10.93 4.78 -15.37
C HIS A 13 12.38 4.28 -15.38
N ASP A 14 13.21 4.78 -14.45
CA ASP A 14 14.63 4.41 -14.34
C ASP A 14 14.80 2.89 -14.13
N ILE A 15 14.01 2.28 -13.24
CA ILE A 15 14.06 0.83 -12.98
C ILE A 15 13.62 0.01 -14.18
N ALA A 16 12.57 0.45 -14.89
CA ALA A 16 12.13 -0.26 -16.08
C ALA A 16 13.22 -0.24 -17.16
N ILE A 17 13.94 0.87 -17.32
CA ILE A 17 15.12 0.94 -18.20
C ILE A 17 16.20 -0.02 -17.73
N ASP A 18 16.56 -0.01 -16.44
CA ASP A 18 17.60 -0.91 -15.90
C ASP A 18 17.26 -2.39 -16.10
N GLN A 19 16.00 -2.76 -15.86
CA GLN A 19 15.51 -4.12 -16.10
C GLN A 19 15.60 -4.49 -17.59
N LEU A 20 15.16 -3.61 -18.49
CA LEU A 20 15.25 -3.85 -19.93
C LEU A 20 16.70 -3.97 -20.40
N VAL A 21 17.62 -3.17 -19.87
CA VAL A 21 19.05 -3.28 -20.17
C VAL A 21 19.56 -4.67 -19.79
N ALA A 22 19.30 -5.11 -18.56
CA ALA A 22 19.73 -6.42 -18.09
C ALA A 22 19.13 -7.54 -18.98
N ASP A 23 17.83 -7.49 -19.25
CA ASP A 23 17.13 -8.49 -20.06
C ASP A 23 17.71 -8.61 -21.49
N TYR A 24 17.99 -7.48 -22.14
CA TYR A 24 18.55 -7.46 -23.49
C TYR A 24 20.04 -7.84 -23.52
N GLN A 25 20.82 -7.43 -22.51
CA GLN A 25 22.21 -7.86 -22.37
C GLN A 25 22.33 -9.37 -22.17
N THR A 26 21.48 -9.98 -21.33
CA THR A 26 21.41 -11.45 -21.15
C THR A 26 21.07 -12.17 -22.46
N LYS A 27 20.27 -11.54 -23.34
CA LYS A 27 19.95 -12.05 -24.68
C LYS A 27 21.06 -11.79 -25.71
N GLY A 28 22.17 -11.14 -25.33
CA GLY A 28 23.32 -10.86 -26.18
C GLY A 28 23.17 -9.62 -27.08
N TYR A 29 22.30 -8.68 -26.71
CA TYR A 29 22.22 -7.39 -27.40
C TYR A 29 23.25 -6.40 -26.84
N LEU A 30 23.77 -5.52 -27.69
CA LEU A 30 24.44 -4.30 -27.29
C LEU A 30 23.39 -3.24 -26.99
N VAL A 31 23.39 -2.70 -25.77
CA VAL A 31 22.34 -1.79 -25.30
C VAL A 31 22.91 -0.42 -25.00
N ALA A 32 22.25 0.63 -25.50
CA ALA A 32 22.54 2.03 -25.22
C ALA A 32 21.31 2.74 -24.65
N LYS A 33 21.50 3.50 -23.57
CA LYS A 33 20.45 4.32 -22.95
C LYS A 33 20.46 5.72 -23.56
N GLU A 34 19.30 6.36 -23.65
CA GLU A 34 19.16 7.77 -24.03
C GLU A 34 19.78 8.11 -25.40
N GLU A 35 19.82 7.13 -26.32
CA GLU A 35 20.50 7.25 -27.60
C GLU A 35 19.70 8.10 -28.59
N LYS A 36 20.43 8.93 -29.35
CA LYS A 36 19.85 9.69 -30.45
C LYS A 36 19.82 8.87 -31.73
N ILE A 37 18.64 8.72 -32.32
CA ILE A 37 18.40 8.00 -33.58
C ILE A 37 17.71 8.95 -34.55
N GLY A 38 18.43 9.34 -35.61
CA GLY A 38 18.01 10.43 -36.48
C GLY A 38 17.83 11.74 -35.69
N ASN A 39 16.62 12.30 -35.72
CA ASN A 39 16.26 13.51 -34.98
C ASN A 39 15.56 13.23 -33.64
N HIS A 40 15.44 11.96 -33.25
CA HIS A 40 14.72 11.54 -32.06
C HIS A 40 15.69 11.04 -30.99
N LYS A 41 15.27 11.12 -29.73
CA LYS A 41 15.97 10.53 -28.59
C LYS A 41 15.08 9.42 -28.05
N ALA A 42 15.62 8.21 -27.99
CA ALA A 42 14.94 7.04 -27.44
C ALA A 42 15.46 6.76 -26.04
N ASP A 43 14.59 6.27 -25.15
CA ASP A 43 15.00 5.87 -23.80
C ASP A 43 16.02 4.72 -23.83
N LEU A 44 15.84 3.75 -24.74
CA LEU A 44 16.75 2.61 -24.90
C LEU A 44 16.81 2.11 -26.34
N VAL A 45 18.01 1.73 -26.79
CA VAL A 45 18.24 1.07 -28.09
C VAL A 45 19.07 -0.19 -27.87
N ALA A 46 18.56 -1.33 -28.31
CA ALA A 46 19.22 -2.62 -28.25
C ALA A 46 19.54 -3.12 -29.67
N ARG A 47 20.77 -3.59 -29.91
CA ARG A 47 21.24 -4.06 -31.22
C ARG A 47 21.82 -5.47 -31.17
N LYS A 48 21.46 -6.33 -32.13
CA LYS A 48 22.03 -7.67 -32.27
C LYS A 48 22.05 -8.10 -33.74
N GLY A 49 23.26 -8.18 -34.32
CA GLY A 49 23.39 -8.35 -35.76
C GLY A 49 22.73 -7.18 -36.49
N ASP A 50 21.85 -7.47 -37.44
CA ASP A 50 21.09 -6.46 -38.17
C ASP A 50 19.85 -5.96 -37.42
N GLU A 51 19.41 -6.63 -36.34
CA GLU A 51 18.20 -6.24 -35.62
C GLU A 51 18.46 -5.04 -34.68
N VAL A 52 17.60 -4.03 -34.76
CA VAL A 52 17.58 -2.88 -33.86
C VAL A 52 16.22 -2.78 -33.16
N ILE A 53 16.22 -2.76 -31.83
CA ILE A 53 15.02 -2.58 -31.02
C ILE A 53 15.11 -1.22 -30.33
N VAL A 54 14.16 -0.35 -30.62
CA VAL A 54 14.02 0.97 -30.02
C VAL A 54 12.89 0.93 -29.02
N VAL A 55 13.19 1.29 -27.77
CA VAL A 55 12.26 1.21 -26.66
C VAL A 55 12.03 2.59 -26.06
N GLU A 56 10.76 2.89 -25.83
CA GLU A 56 10.33 4.03 -25.04
C GLU A 56 9.61 3.55 -23.78
N VAL A 57 9.96 4.09 -22.62
CA VAL A 57 9.31 3.76 -21.35
C VAL A 57 8.32 4.86 -20.96
N LYS A 58 7.09 4.45 -20.68
CA LYS A 58 6.00 5.31 -20.24
C LYS A 58 5.66 5.04 -18.78
N THR A 59 5.64 6.10 -17.97
CA THR A 59 5.07 6.08 -16.63
C THR A 59 3.88 7.04 -16.54
N GLY A 60 2.79 6.61 -15.88
CA GLY A 60 1.62 7.45 -15.65
C GLY A 60 0.87 7.93 -16.91
N ARG A 61 0.26 9.12 -16.81
CA ARG A 61 -0.48 9.77 -17.91
C ARG A 61 0.49 10.53 -18.82
N MET A 62 0.38 10.33 -20.13
CA MET A 62 1.20 11.07 -21.11
C MET A 62 0.63 12.46 -21.37
N THR A 63 1.52 13.45 -21.42
CA THR A 63 1.20 14.77 -21.99
C THR A 63 0.99 14.65 -23.50
N PRO A 64 0.19 15.55 -24.13
CA PRO A 64 0.03 15.59 -25.59
C PRO A 64 1.38 15.65 -26.32
N LYS A 65 2.28 16.52 -25.86
CA LYS A 65 3.63 16.67 -26.41
C LYS A 65 4.44 15.37 -26.39
N LYS A 66 4.47 14.64 -25.26
CA LYS A 66 5.22 13.37 -25.18
C LYS A 66 4.59 12.31 -26.09
N ARG A 67 3.26 12.30 -26.21
CA ARG A 67 2.56 11.40 -27.15
C ARG A 67 2.97 11.66 -28.60
N GLU A 68 3.02 12.92 -29.02
CA GLU A 68 3.47 13.31 -30.36
C GLU A 68 4.92 12.89 -30.62
N GLN A 69 5.81 13.07 -29.64
CA GLN A 69 7.21 12.63 -29.74
C GLN A 69 7.35 11.11 -29.94
N ILE A 70 6.56 10.33 -29.20
CA ILE A 70 6.55 8.86 -29.30
C ILE A 70 6.01 8.40 -30.65
N VAL A 71 4.95 9.06 -31.15
CA VAL A 71 4.40 8.76 -32.49
C VAL A 71 5.45 9.06 -33.56
N ALA A 72 6.09 10.23 -33.52
CA ALA A 72 7.11 10.61 -34.48
C ALA A 72 8.33 9.67 -34.46
N LEU A 73 8.77 9.25 -33.28
CA LEU A 73 9.82 8.23 -33.14
C LEU A 73 9.37 6.88 -33.71
N GLY A 74 8.13 6.46 -33.44
CA GLY A 74 7.57 5.22 -33.97
C GLY A 74 7.48 5.23 -35.50
N ASP A 75 7.09 6.36 -36.09
CA ASP A 75 7.05 6.51 -37.55
C ASP A 75 8.45 6.47 -38.18
N TYR A 76 9.44 7.12 -37.54
CA TYR A 76 10.85 7.02 -37.93
C TYR A 76 11.37 5.58 -37.87
N VAL A 77 11.05 4.84 -36.81
CA VAL A 77 11.46 3.44 -36.68
C VAL A 77 10.83 2.57 -37.77
N ARG A 78 9.54 2.75 -38.06
CA ARG A 78 8.83 1.99 -39.10
C ARG A 78 9.35 2.23 -40.51
N SER A 79 10.02 3.35 -40.76
CA SER A 79 10.63 3.62 -42.08
C SER A 79 11.95 2.86 -42.31
N HIS A 80 12.37 2.01 -41.37
CA HIS A 80 13.60 1.21 -41.45
C HIS A 80 13.27 -0.29 -41.30
N ASP A 81 13.65 -1.10 -42.28
CA ASP A 81 13.25 -2.52 -42.37
C ASP A 81 13.73 -3.39 -41.19
N ASN A 82 14.85 -3.01 -40.57
CA ASN A 82 15.50 -3.78 -39.51
C ASN A 82 15.24 -3.23 -38.09
N TYR A 83 14.33 -2.26 -37.94
CA TYR A 83 14.01 -1.66 -36.66
C TYR A 83 12.67 -2.15 -36.12
N LYS A 84 12.60 -2.34 -34.80
CA LYS A 84 11.37 -2.63 -34.06
C LYS A 84 11.14 -1.55 -33.01
N PHE A 85 9.93 -1.00 -32.98
CA PHE A 85 9.55 -0.02 -31.97
C PHE A 85 8.72 -0.67 -30.87
N MET A 86 9.09 -0.45 -29.61
CA MET A 86 8.38 -0.96 -28.45
C MET A 86 8.10 0.17 -27.45
N VAL A 87 6.86 0.26 -26.97
CA VAL A 87 6.50 1.14 -25.86
C VAL A 87 6.23 0.28 -24.64
N VAL A 88 7.06 0.44 -23.60
CA VAL A 88 6.93 -0.28 -22.33
C VAL A 88 6.21 0.61 -21.34
N VAL A 89 5.18 0.09 -20.67
CA VAL A 89 4.42 0.85 -19.67
C VAL A 89 4.81 0.38 -18.28
N ALA A 90 5.51 1.23 -17.53
CA ALA A 90 5.86 1.00 -16.14
C ALA A 90 4.79 1.65 -15.23
N LEU A 91 3.94 0.81 -14.64
CA LEU A 91 2.90 1.25 -13.71
C LEU A 91 3.28 0.82 -12.29
N PRO A 92 2.99 1.64 -11.27
CA PRO A 92 3.08 1.18 -9.90
C PRO A 92 2.11 -0.01 -9.71
N PRO A 93 2.42 -0.94 -8.79
CA PRO A 93 1.46 -1.94 -8.36
C PRO A 93 0.15 -1.27 -7.99
N LYS A 94 -0.97 -1.76 -8.54
CA LYS A 94 -2.29 -1.27 -8.14
C LYS A 94 -2.46 -1.59 -6.66
N ARG A 95 -2.55 -0.56 -5.81
CA ARG A 95 -2.99 -0.75 -4.43
C ARG A 95 -4.40 -1.29 -4.48
N LYS A 96 -4.63 -2.47 -3.90
CA LYS A 96 -5.99 -2.93 -3.64
C LYS A 96 -6.54 -2.03 -2.54
N LYS A 97 -7.67 -1.37 -2.77
CA LYS A 97 -8.40 -0.73 -1.68
C LYS A 97 -9.06 -1.85 -0.90
N ILE A 98 -8.61 -2.07 0.33
CA ILE A 98 -9.28 -2.96 1.28
C ILE A 98 -10.16 -2.06 2.12
N ASP A 99 -11.45 -2.38 2.14
CA ASP A 99 -12.45 -1.60 2.84
C ASP A 99 -13.38 -2.62 3.50
N VAL A 100 -13.32 -2.70 4.82
CA VAL A 100 -14.22 -3.52 5.62
C VAL A 100 -15.11 -2.54 6.39
N PRO A 101 -16.36 -2.35 5.95
CA PRO A 101 -17.27 -1.43 6.62
C PRO A 101 -17.41 -1.79 8.09
N ASN A 102 -17.48 -0.76 8.95
CA ASN A 102 -17.71 -0.89 10.39
C ASN A 102 -16.63 -1.68 11.16
N ILE A 103 -15.40 -1.79 10.63
CA ILE A 103 -14.30 -2.46 11.34
C ILE A 103 -14.05 -1.85 12.73
N ASP A 104 -14.16 -0.53 12.86
CA ASP A 104 -14.14 0.22 14.13
C ASP A 104 -15.11 -0.38 15.16
N HIS A 105 -16.38 -0.53 14.76
CA HIS A 105 -17.43 -1.10 15.61
C HIS A 105 -17.17 -2.57 15.96
N LEU A 106 -16.67 -3.36 15.01
CA LEU A 106 -16.36 -4.77 15.26
C LEU A 106 -15.21 -4.94 16.26
N LEU A 107 -14.21 -4.06 16.20
CA LEU A 107 -13.09 -4.04 17.15
C LEU A 107 -13.57 -3.57 18.52
N PHE A 108 -14.34 -2.48 18.59
CA PHE A 108 -14.91 -1.98 19.84
C PHE A 108 -15.77 -3.03 20.54
N ASP A 109 -16.72 -3.63 19.82
CA ASP A 109 -17.59 -4.66 20.38
C ASP A 109 -16.80 -5.85 20.90
N TYR A 110 -15.76 -6.26 20.18
CA TYR A 110 -14.90 -7.35 20.61
C TYR A 110 -14.14 -7.00 21.88
N LEU A 111 -13.53 -5.82 21.94
CA LEU A 111 -12.76 -5.36 23.09
C LEU A 111 -13.62 -5.20 24.36
N VAL A 112 -14.84 -4.72 24.22
CA VAL A 112 -15.74 -4.46 25.36
C VAL A 112 -16.45 -5.73 25.84
N HIS A 113 -16.88 -6.60 24.92
CA HIS A 113 -17.79 -7.69 25.27
C HIS A 113 -17.16 -9.09 25.22
N ARG A 114 -16.03 -9.28 24.54
CA ARG A 114 -15.46 -10.62 24.29
C ARG A 114 -14.02 -10.77 24.76
N ALA A 115 -13.20 -9.75 24.59
CA ALA A 115 -11.86 -9.73 25.13
C ALA A 115 -11.90 -9.39 26.62
N SER A 116 -10.97 -9.95 27.39
CA SER A 116 -10.60 -9.32 28.65
C SER A 116 -9.95 -7.97 28.36
N MET A 117 -10.21 -6.98 29.22
CA MET A 117 -9.59 -5.66 29.13
C MET A 117 -8.05 -5.81 29.01
N PRO A 118 -7.41 -5.22 27.98
CA PRO A 118 -5.96 -5.32 27.79
C PRO A 118 -5.18 -4.87 29.01
N ASP A 119 -4.14 -5.62 29.37
CA ASP A 119 -3.34 -5.38 30.58
C ASP A 119 -2.66 -4.00 30.56
N GLU A 120 -2.28 -3.53 29.37
CA GLU A 120 -1.70 -2.22 29.13
C GLU A 120 -2.64 -1.10 29.60
N LEU A 121 -3.93 -1.20 29.25
CA LEU A 121 -4.95 -0.23 29.64
C LEU A 121 -5.37 -0.35 31.12
N ASN A 122 -5.40 -1.57 31.65
CA ASN A 122 -5.69 -1.81 33.08
C ASN A 122 -4.66 -1.18 34.02
N ARG A 123 -3.43 -0.98 33.55
CA ARG A 123 -2.36 -0.35 34.35
C ARG A 123 -2.47 1.16 34.44
N LEU A 124 -3.23 1.80 33.55
CA LEU A 124 -3.33 3.25 33.47
C LEU A 124 -4.15 3.85 34.62
N SER A 125 -5.23 3.18 35.06
CA SER A 125 -6.10 3.68 36.12
C SER A 125 -6.81 2.55 36.87
N SER A 126 -7.35 2.86 38.05
CA SER A 126 -8.12 1.88 38.84
C SER A 126 -9.46 1.51 38.19
N ASN A 127 -9.97 2.36 37.30
CA ASN A 127 -11.18 2.11 36.52
C ASN A 127 -10.98 2.67 35.11
N THR A 128 -10.38 1.86 34.24
CA THR A 128 -10.25 2.18 32.81
C THR A 128 -11.44 1.63 32.05
N ARG A 129 -11.99 2.42 31.12
CA ARG A 129 -13.09 2.02 30.23
C ARG A 129 -12.75 2.37 28.79
N ILE A 130 -12.95 1.43 27.87
CA ILE A 130 -12.88 1.71 26.44
C ILE A 130 -14.18 2.42 26.02
N THR A 131 -14.07 3.57 25.36
CA THR A 131 -15.21 4.36 24.88
C THR A 131 -15.42 4.24 23.38
N GLY A 132 -14.38 3.91 22.63
CA GLY A 132 -14.44 3.79 21.18
C GLY A 132 -13.20 3.15 20.57
N VAL A 133 -13.34 2.75 19.31
CA VAL A 133 -12.22 2.50 18.40
C VAL A 133 -12.50 3.34 17.17
N GLU A 134 -11.52 4.14 16.74
CA GLU A 134 -11.63 5.04 15.61
C GLU A 134 -10.47 4.85 14.62
N GLU A 135 -10.67 5.35 13.40
CA GLU A 135 -9.68 5.37 12.33
C GLU A 135 -9.05 3.99 12.01
N ALA A 136 -9.78 2.89 12.24
CA ALA A 136 -9.22 1.58 11.96
C ALA A 136 -9.12 1.35 10.45
N THR A 137 -7.91 1.00 10.02
CA THR A 137 -7.56 0.73 8.63
C THR A 137 -7.01 -0.68 8.52
N ILE A 138 -7.31 -1.35 7.41
CA ILE A 138 -6.82 -2.70 7.13
C ILE A 138 -5.73 -2.63 6.07
N ASP A 139 -4.55 -3.08 6.44
CA ASP A 139 -3.37 -3.14 5.57
C ASP A 139 -3.29 -4.46 4.81
N GLU A 140 -3.74 -5.55 5.44
CA GLU A 140 -3.64 -6.90 4.89
C GLU A 140 -4.95 -7.67 5.14
N LEU A 141 -5.42 -8.36 4.10
CA LEU A 141 -6.59 -9.24 4.18
C LEU A 141 -6.28 -10.55 3.47
N THR A 142 -6.41 -11.66 4.20
CA THR A 142 -6.26 -13.02 3.67
C THR A 142 -7.53 -13.81 3.90
N VAL A 143 -8.12 -14.31 2.81
CA VAL A 143 -9.30 -15.20 2.86
C VAL A 143 -8.82 -16.64 2.86
N SER A 144 -9.23 -17.42 3.85
CA SER A 144 -8.93 -18.86 3.94
C SER A 144 -10.02 -19.71 3.27
N GLU A 145 -9.71 -20.97 3.01
CA GLU A 145 -10.67 -21.95 2.46
C GLU A 145 -11.85 -22.24 3.42
N GLU A 146 -11.71 -21.93 4.70
CA GLU A 146 -12.73 -22.17 5.74
C GLU A 146 -13.70 -20.98 5.91
N ASN A 147 -13.83 -20.11 4.91
CA ASN A 147 -14.63 -18.88 4.97
C ASN A 147 -14.25 -17.95 6.14
N SER A 148 -13.01 -18.03 6.62
CA SER A 148 -12.48 -17.06 7.59
C SER A 148 -11.64 -16.01 6.89
N ILE A 149 -11.75 -14.78 7.36
CA ILE A 149 -11.03 -13.63 6.81
C ILE A 149 -10.07 -13.16 7.89
N MET A 150 -8.77 -13.33 7.65
CA MET A 150 -7.74 -12.75 8.51
C MET A 150 -7.52 -11.31 8.06
N ALA A 151 -7.63 -10.37 8.99
CA ALA A 151 -7.43 -8.95 8.75
C ALA A 151 -6.34 -8.42 9.71
N LYS A 152 -5.36 -7.71 9.15
CA LYS A 152 -4.36 -6.99 9.94
C LYS A 152 -4.44 -5.50 9.65
N GLY A 153 -4.22 -4.72 10.67
CA GLY A 153 -4.35 -3.28 10.54
C GLY A 153 -3.98 -2.51 11.78
N SER A 154 -4.31 -1.24 11.74
CA SER A 154 -4.07 -0.29 12.82
C SER A 154 -5.25 0.65 12.98
N GLY A 155 -5.39 1.24 14.16
CA GLY A 155 -6.41 2.23 14.48
C GLY A 155 -6.05 2.97 15.76
N VAL A 156 -7.04 3.60 16.38
CA VAL A 156 -6.92 4.30 17.64
C VAL A 156 -7.98 3.78 18.60
N VAL A 157 -7.60 3.46 19.84
CA VAL A 157 -8.55 3.13 20.90
C VAL A 157 -8.74 4.34 21.81
N GLU A 158 -9.99 4.71 22.04
CA GLU A 158 -10.34 5.76 22.98
C GLU A 158 -10.69 5.17 24.34
N VAL A 159 -10.18 5.79 25.40
CA VAL A 159 -10.42 5.33 26.77
C VAL A 159 -10.77 6.47 27.72
N GLU A 160 -11.60 6.15 28.70
CA GLU A 160 -11.82 6.95 29.91
C GLU A 160 -11.01 6.34 31.06
N LEU A 161 -10.20 7.19 31.69
CA LEU A 161 -9.38 6.89 32.85
C LEU A 161 -9.99 7.58 34.07
N GLN A 162 -10.39 6.81 35.08
CA GLN A 162 -10.88 7.38 36.34
C GLN A 162 -9.85 7.23 37.46
N HIS A 163 -9.41 8.38 37.97
CA HIS A 163 -8.48 8.50 39.09
C HIS A 163 -9.17 9.04 40.34
N GLY A 164 -8.66 8.67 41.52
CA GLY A 164 -9.16 9.13 42.82
C GLY A 164 -9.97 8.07 43.58
N SER A 165 -10.25 8.35 44.86
CA SER A 165 -11.01 7.46 45.75
C SER A 165 -12.15 8.21 46.42
N GLY A 166 -13.30 7.56 46.59
CA GLY A 166 -14.49 8.19 47.18
C GLY A 166 -15.23 9.13 46.22
N ASN A 167 -15.58 10.34 46.70
CA ASN A 167 -16.34 11.35 45.94
C ASN A 167 -15.47 12.24 45.05
N ASP A 168 -14.14 12.23 45.23
CA ASP A 168 -13.20 13.01 44.42
C ASP A 168 -12.68 12.17 43.25
N LYS A 169 -13.58 11.83 42.33
CA LYS A 169 -13.28 11.08 41.11
C LYS A 169 -13.09 12.04 39.95
N THR A 170 -11.92 11.99 39.33
CA THR A 170 -11.65 12.72 38.08
C THR A 170 -11.62 11.72 36.93
N THR A 171 -12.40 12.01 35.89
CA THR A 171 -12.38 11.26 34.63
C THR A 171 -11.57 12.04 33.61
N ILE A 172 -10.62 11.38 32.96
CA ILE A 172 -9.79 11.90 31.87
C ILE A 172 -10.03 11.02 30.66
N THR A 173 -10.18 11.60 29.49
CA THR A 173 -10.26 10.87 28.22
C THR A 173 -8.89 10.88 27.55
N ASP A 174 -8.47 9.76 27.01
CA ASP A 174 -7.20 9.61 26.28
C ASP A 174 -7.38 8.68 25.08
N ALA A 175 -6.42 8.70 24.15
CA ALA A 175 -6.45 7.91 22.93
C ALA A 175 -5.08 7.28 22.64
N PHE A 176 -5.08 5.99 22.37
CA PHE A 176 -3.86 5.20 22.18
C PHE A 176 -3.83 4.53 20.81
N PRO A 177 -2.67 4.50 20.13
CA PRO A 177 -2.51 3.71 18.92
C PRO A 177 -2.79 2.22 19.19
N LEU A 178 -3.49 1.60 18.27
CA LEU A 178 -3.88 0.19 18.29
C LEU A 178 -3.34 -0.48 17.03
N THR A 179 -2.80 -1.69 17.18
CA THR A 179 -2.55 -2.61 16.06
C THR A 179 -3.27 -3.92 16.31
N PHE A 180 -3.76 -4.56 15.25
CA PHE A 180 -4.58 -5.76 15.38
C PHE A 180 -4.29 -6.81 14.29
N ASP A 181 -4.37 -8.08 14.68
CA ASP A 181 -4.44 -9.27 13.81
C ASP A 181 -5.67 -10.08 14.24
N VAL A 182 -6.73 -10.01 13.43
CA VAL A 182 -8.06 -10.51 13.79
C VAL A 182 -8.61 -11.45 12.74
N VAL A 183 -9.50 -12.33 13.17
CA VAL A 183 -10.23 -13.27 12.33
C VAL A 183 -11.69 -12.85 12.30
N LEU A 184 -12.14 -12.46 11.12
CA LEU A 184 -13.53 -12.12 10.82
C LEU A 184 -14.24 -13.33 10.20
N LYS A 185 -15.52 -13.50 10.52
CA LYS A 185 -16.41 -14.51 9.92
C LYS A 185 -17.79 -13.92 9.65
N TYR A 186 -18.53 -14.55 8.75
CA TYR A 186 -19.94 -14.28 8.56
C TYR A 186 -20.79 -15.18 9.45
N ASN A 187 -21.82 -14.61 10.08
CA ASN A 187 -22.83 -15.39 10.81
C ASN A 187 -23.89 -15.97 9.83
N GLU A 188 -24.88 -16.68 10.37
CA GLU A 188 -26.00 -17.25 9.58
C GLU A 188 -26.83 -16.18 8.86
N HIS A 189 -26.81 -14.93 9.34
CA HIS A 189 -27.49 -13.77 8.75
C HIS A 189 -26.62 -12.99 7.75
N GLN A 190 -25.44 -13.51 7.38
CA GLN A 190 -24.47 -12.83 6.51
C GLN A 190 -23.91 -11.52 7.06
N GLU A 191 -23.93 -11.36 8.38
CA GLU A 191 -23.29 -10.22 9.05
C GLU A 191 -21.86 -10.58 9.42
N LEU A 192 -20.94 -9.67 9.12
CA LEU A 192 -19.53 -9.82 9.46
C LEU A 192 -19.35 -9.57 10.96
N PHE A 193 -18.61 -10.45 11.64
CA PHE A 193 -18.25 -10.26 13.03
C PHE A 193 -16.82 -10.68 13.32
N LEU A 194 -16.24 -10.14 14.39
CA LEU A 194 -14.92 -10.53 14.88
C LEU A 194 -15.06 -11.83 15.68
N ALA A 195 -14.60 -12.93 15.07
CA ALA A 195 -14.69 -14.26 15.64
C ALA A 195 -13.59 -14.52 16.67
N ASN A 196 -12.37 -14.07 16.39
CA ASN A 196 -11.23 -14.19 17.29
C ASN A 196 -10.18 -13.12 17.00
N ALA A 197 -9.41 -12.71 18.01
CA ALA A 197 -8.20 -11.91 17.82
C ALA A 197 -6.97 -12.78 18.07
N LYS A 198 -6.03 -12.79 17.12
CA LYS A 198 -4.70 -13.38 17.33
C LYS A 198 -3.84 -12.46 18.18
N SER A 199 -3.87 -11.16 17.88
CA SER A 199 -3.27 -10.11 18.69
C SER A 199 -4.05 -8.82 18.55
N ILE A 200 -4.12 -8.08 19.64
CA ILE A 200 -4.54 -6.68 19.71
C ILE A 200 -3.53 -6.04 20.66
N GLU A 201 -2.73 -5.11 20.14
CA GLU A 201 -1.66 -4.44 20.89
C GLU A 201 -1.98 -2.95 20.96
N ILE A 202 -1.94 -2.38 22.16
CA ILE A 202 -2.24 -0.98 22.42
C ILE A 202 -0.98 -0.31 22.94
N ASP A 203 -0.53 0.74 22.25
CA ASP A 203 0.66 1.49 22.63
C ASP A 203 0.29 2.60 23.61
N THR A 204 0.58 2.38 24.89
CA THR A 204 0.36 3.37 25.96
C THR A 204 1.65 4.11 26.34
N ALA A 205 2.71 4.03 25.54
CA ALA A 205 4.00 4.63 25.91
C ALA A 205 3.90 6.15 26.11
N SER A 206 3.06 6.82 25.33
CA SER A 206 2.80 8.27 25.42
C SER A 206 2.24 8.71 26.78
N PHE A 207 1.61 7.81 27.54
CA PHE A 207 1.06 8.14 28.86
C PHE A 207 2.13 8.36 29.93
N TYR A 208 3.33 7.78 29.74
CA TYR A 208 4.43 7.84 30.71
C TYR A 208 5.48 8.91 30.40
N GLU A 209 5.31 9.66 29.32
CA GLU A 209 6.17 10.80 28.94
C GLU A 209 5.75 12.10 29.62
#